data_AF-G5EEP6-F1
#
_entry.id   AF-G5EEP6-F1
#
_cell.length_a   1.000
_cell.length_b   1.000
_cell.length_c   1.000
_cell.angle_alpha   90.00
_cell.angle_beta   90.00
_cell.angle_gamma   90.00
#
_symmetry.space_group_name_H-M   'P 1'
#
loop_
_entity.id
_entity.type
_entity.pdbx_description
1 polymer ?
#
loop_
_entity_poly.entity_id
_entity_poly.type
_entity_poly.pdbx_seq_one_letter_code
_entity_poly.pdbx_strand_id
1 'polypeptide(L)'
;MVFKYSILLLLLLQYTRESLGLFLRVETGHQNIAIDGRDVYYGHYTKIHFHNVTCIDALDIHCLKELTGAEEIDLLYTECQKGHWKVAHYTNAKHHFRLKEPIHALRLLISSRRELSVIDAQVQSCSYPPAPPSECHRAARNHNHRHGKSGSILRAVDPYSQLEAEMEAEIEAGARALARALTPSTPPVTTRSRRVRRDVEDITKQDQDVQVMHGDQEITEDKVVPVGSQLDVAAGSKWKFRKGVGLVVYGSLNLKGNTNQPIIFEPSTKNARWRGIEFRNSSESSLTHVNITGADVAVSVKSGTSPDMDHVVVDGNVYGVQISDMDSSSTTHLKSVVSVNNEKTGIEYLGKV
;
A
#
# COMPACT_ATOMS: atom_id res chain seq x y z
N MET A 1 -0.49 65.95 -28.26
CA MET A 1 0.69 65.06 -28.24
C MET A 1 0.49 64.06 -27.11
N VAL A 2 0.06 62.83 -27.43
CA VAL A 2 -0.31 61.80 -26.45
C VAL A 2 0.82 60.77 -26.41
N PHE A 3 1.46 60.62 -25.25
CA PHE A 3 2.54 59.66 -25.01
C PHE A 3 1.99 58.21 -25.03
N LYS A 4 2.60 57.35 -25.85
CA LYS A 4 2.26 55.92 -26.01
C LYS A 4 2.84 55.10 -24.85
N TYR A 5 1.98 54.59 -23.96
CA TYR A 5 2.27 53.56 -22.97
C TYR A 5 2.38 52.16 -23.62
N SER A 6 3.41 51.90 -24.42
CA SER A 6 3.54 50.62 -25.15
C SER A 6 4.82 49.83 -24.86
N ILE A 7 5.56 50.13 -23.78
CA ILE A 7 6.83 49.44 -23.48
C ILE A 7 6.86 48.87 -22.04
N LEU A 8 5.73 48.81 -21.33
CA LEU A 8 5.65 48.18 -20.00
C LEU A 8 4.84 46.88 -19.95
N LEU A 9 4.52 46.28 -21.10
CA LEU A 9 3.80 44.99 -21.16
C LEU A 9 4.63 43.82 -21.72
N LEU A 10 5.90 44.05 -22.06
CA LEU A 10 6.79 43.03 -22.64
C LEU A 10 7.79 42.43 -21.63
N LEU A 11 7.77 42.87 -20.36
CA LEU A 11 8.63 42.34 -19.30
C LEU A 11 7.89 41.52 -18.21
N LEU A 12 6.58 41.32 -18.36
CA LEU A 12 5.80 40.39 -17.51
C LEU A 12 5.47 39.06 -18.21
N LEU A 13 5.93 38.87 -19.45
CA LEU A 13 5.66 37.67 -20.26
C LEU A 13 6.80 36.63 -20.24
N GLN A 14 7.75 36.73 -19.31
CA GLN A 14 8.84 35.74 -19.15
C GLN A 14 8.80 34.98 -17.82
N TYR A 15 7.70 35.07 -17.05
CA TYR A 15 7.54 34.35 -15.77
C TYR A 15 6.30 33.43 -15.71
N THR A 16 5.94 32.80 -16.82
CA THR A 16 5.04 31.63 -16.81
C THR A 16 5.52 30.61 -17.84
N ARG A 17 6.70 30.02 -17.58
CA ARG A 17 7.06 28.76 -18.23
C ARG A 17 6.25 27.63 -17.57
N GLU A 18 5.43 27.02 -18.41
CA GLU A 18 4.75 25.72 -18.23
C GLU A 18 3.54 25.67 -17.30
N SER A 19 2.40 26.14 -17.81
CA SER A 19 1.11 25.50 -17.51
C SER A 19 0.47 25.01 -18.81
N LEU A 20 1.03 23.93 -19.37
CA LEU A 20 0.22 23.04 -20.20
C LEU A 20 -0.81 22.41 -19.24
N GLY A 21 -1.98 23.03 -19.14
CA GLY A 21 -3.08 22.52 -18.33
C GLY A 21 -3.42 21.10 -18.74
N LEU A 22 -3.09 20.13 -17.88
CA LEU A 22 -3.73 18.83 -17.88
C LEU A 22 -5.23 19.07 -17.71
N PHE A 23 -6.01 18.98 -18.79
CA PHE A 23 -7.46 19.12 -18.72
C PHE A 23 -8.06 17.97 -17.91
N LEU A 24 -8.22 18.20 -16.61
CA LEU A 24 -9.03 17.39 -15.71
C LEU A 24 -10.51 17.61 -16.07
N ARG A 25 -11.24 16.55 -16.40
CA ARG A 25 -12.70 16.66 -16.55
C ARG A 25 -13.37 16.25 -15.24
N VAL A 26 -14.23 17.12 -14.74
CA VAL A 26 -15.04 16.86 -13.54
C VAL A 26 -16.50 16.74 -13.97
N GLU A 27 -17.17 15.72 -13.45
CA GLU A 27 -18.61 15.47 -13.63
C GLU A 27 -19.25 15.28 -12.26
N THR A 28 -20.28 16.07 -11.95
CA THR A 28 -21.06 15.90 -10.73
C THR A 28 -22.45 15.37 -11.06
N GLY A 29 -23.05 14.62 -10.15
CA GLY A 29 -24.37 14.04 -10.38
C GLY A 29 -24.84 13.16 -9.25
N HIS A 30 -25.86 12.35 -9.54
CA HIS A 30 -26.47 11.43 -8.61
C HIS A 30 -26.80 10.12 -9.31
N GLN A 31 -26.59 9.00 -8.62
CA GLN A 31 -26.92 7.67 -9.14
C GLN A 31 -27.04 6.65 -8.00
N ASN A 32 -27.59 5.48 -8.31
CA ASN A 32 -27.51 4.34 -7.39
C ASN A 32 -26.08 3.79 -7.37
N ILE A 33 -25.53 3.60 -6.18
CA ILE A 33 -24.20 3.05 -5.92
C ILE A 33 -24.36 1.78 -5.09
N ALA A 34 -23.80 0.69 -5.59
CA ALA A 34 -23.70 -0.59 -4.91
C ALA A 34 -22.23 -0.89 -4.64
N ILE A 35 -21.90 -1.10 -3.37
CA ILE A 35 -20.58 -1.53 -2.92
C ILE A 35 -20.76 -2.92 -2.33
N ASP A 36 -19.89 -3.86 -2.68
CA ASP A 36 -19.93 -5.22 -2.16
C ASP A 36 -19.96 -5.23 -0.62
N GLY A 37 -20.82 -6.07 -0.04
CA GLY A 37 -21.03 -6.14 1.41
C GLY A 37 -21.85 -4.98 2.02
N ARG A 38 -22.34 -4.02 1.23
CA ARG A 38 -23.12 -2.87 1.73
C ARG A 38 -24.47 -2.72 1.01
N ASP A 39 -25.42 -2.10 1.70
CA ASP A 39 -26.70 -1.73 1.09
C ASP A 39 -26.51 -0.72 -0.04
N VAL A 40 -27.23 -0.93 -1.15
CA VAL A 40 -27.30 0.02 -2.25
C VAL A 40 -27.86 1.34 -1.74
N TYR A 41 -27.20 2.44 -2.09
CA TYR A 41 -27.68 3.78 -1.74
C TYR A 41 -27.73 4.70 -2.95
N TYR A 42 -28.59 5.71 -2.88
CA TYR A 42 -28.63 6.79 -3.86
C TYR A 42 -27.64 7.87 -3.44
N GLY A 43 -26.52 7.98 -4.17
CA GLY A 43 -25.38 8.80 -3.80
C GLY A 43 -25.23 10.04 -4.68
N HIS A 44 -24.84 11.14 -4.05
CA HIS A 44 -24.26 12.32 -4.70
C HIS A 44 -22.82 11.97 -5.08
N TYR A 45 -22.36 12.36 -6.27
CA TYR A 45 -20.99 12.10 -6.68
C TYR A 45 -20.31 13.28 -7.35
N THR A 46 -18.99 13.34 -7.18
CA THR A 46 -18.05 14.11 -7.98
C THR A 46 -17.05 13.15 -8.61
N LYS A 47 -17.07 13.05 -9.93
CA LYS A 47 -16.25 12.14 -10.73
C LYS A 47 -15.15 12.93 -11.44
N ILE A 48 -13.92 12.54 -11.17
CA ILE A 48 -12.71 13.11 -11.71
C ILE A 48 -12.17 12.17 -12.79
N HIS A 49 -11.93 12.71 -13.98
CA HIS A 49 -11.34 11.99 -15.10
C HIS A 49 -9.92 12.47 -15.33
N PHE A 50 -8.96 11.57 -15.17
CA PHE A 50 -7.56 11.82 -15.47
C PHE A 50 -7.27 11.51 -16.94
N HIS A 51 -6.34 12.27 -17.53
CA HIS A 51 -5.92 12.04 -18.91
C HIS A 51 -5.10 10.76 -19.05
N ASN A 52 -4.20 10.54 -18.09
CA ASN A 52 -3.39 9.35 -17.94
C ASN A 52 -3.77 8.65 -16.64
N VAL A 53 -3.41 7.39 -16.52
CA VAL A 53 -3.51 6.68 -15.25
C VAL A 53 -2.62 7.40 -14.23
N THR A 54 -3.22 7.94 -13.18
CA THR A 54 -2.53 8.72 -12.15
C THR A 54 -2.37 7.88 -10.89
N CYS A 55 -1.15 7.80 -10.36
CA CYS A 55 -0.93 7.22 -9.04
C CYS A 55 -1.31 8.25 -7.98
N ILE A 56 -2.17 7.87 -7.04
CA ILE A 56 -2.72 8.74 -5.99
C ILE A 56 -2.45 8.09 -4.64
N ASP A 57 -1.90 8.84 -3.69
CA ASP A 57 -1.70 8.41 -2.30
C ASP A 57 -2.53 9.21 -1.29
N ALA A 58 -2.91 10.44 -1.63
CA ALA A 58 -3.85 11.24 -0.86
C ALA A 58 -4.70 12.17 -1.74
N LEU A 59 -5.73 12.75 -1.14
CA LEU A 59 -6.67 13.66 -1.78
C LEU A 59 -7.11 14.73 -0.76
N ASP A 60 -7.07 15.99 -1.16
CA ASP A 60 -7.69 17.10 -0.44
C ASP A 60 -9.04 17.44 -1.08
N ILE A 61 -10.13 17.30 -0.32
CA ILE A 61 -11.51 17.56 -0.76
C ILE A 61 -12.03 18.83 -0.09
N HIS A 62 -12.08 19.93 -0.84
CA HIS A 62 -12.63 21.19 -0.35
C HIS A 62 -14.10 21.31 -0.73
N CYS A 63 -14.93 21.54 0.28
CA CYS A 63 -16.38 21.67 0.18
C CYS A 63 -16.83 23.07 0.61
N LEU A 64 -18.00 23.53 0.13
CA LEU A 64 -18.60 24.81 0.59
C LEU A 64 -18.79 24.85 2.10
N LYS A 65 -19.15 23.70 2.69
CA LYS A 65 -19.15 23.49 4.13
C LYS A 65 -17.93 22.65 4.50
N GLU A 66 -17.18 23.08 5.51
CA GLU A 66 -16.02 22.33 6.00
C GLU A 66 -16.42 20.91 6.43
N LEU A 67 -15.59 19.94 6.01
CA LEU A 67 -15.71 18.55 6.42
C LEU A 67 -15.24 18.39 7.86
N THR A 68 -16.03 17.66 8.64
CA THR A 68 -15.74 17.37 10.05
C THR A 68 -14.85 16.15 10.20
N GLY A 69 -14.80 15.29 9.18
CA GLY A 69 -14.14 14.00 9.20
C GLY A 69 -15.11 12.84 9.46
N ALA A 70 -16.32 13.12 9.95
CA ALA A 70 -17.34 12.11 10.22
C ALA A 70 -18.28 11.86 9.02
N GLU A 71 -18.05 12.53 7.90
CA GLU A 71 -18.85 12.33 6.69
C GLU A 71 -18.61 10.94 6.10
N GLU A 72 -19.70 10.24 5.80
CA GLU A 72 -19.67 8.98 5.07
C GLU A 72 -19.36 9.27 3.59
N ILE A 73 -18.09 9.16 3.22
CA ILE A 73 -17.60 9.36 1.86
C ILE A 73 -17.02 8.03 1.37
N ASP A 74 -17.44 7.61 0.19
CA ASP A 74 -16.84 6.50 -0.52
C ASP A 74 -15.95 7.04 -1.63
N LEU A 75 -14.67 6.62 -1.64
CA LEU A 75 -13.75 6.88 -2.73
C LEU A 75 -13.71 5.66 -3.63
N LEU A 76 -14.22 5.79 -4.85
CA LEU A 76 -14.28 4.70 -5.83
C LEU A 76 -13.38 5.00 -7.02
N TYR A 77 -12.66 4.02 -7.56
CA TYR A 77 -11.75 4.26 -8.68
C TYR A 77 -11.78 3.14 -9.73
N THR A 78 -11.26 3.44 -10.91
CA THR A 78 -10.97 2.46 -11.96
C THR A 78 -9.65 2.81 -12.64
N GLU A 79 -8.84 1.79 -12.95
CA GLU A 79 -7.57 1.96 -13.65
C GLU A 79 -7.76 2.11 -15.17
N CYS A 80 -8.92 1.66 -15.70
CA CYS A 80 -9.17 1.56 -17.13
C CYS A 80 -10.50 2.22 -17.55
N GLN A 81 -10.64 2.53 -18.84
CA GLN A 81 -11.86 3.18 -19.37
C GLN A 81 -13.13 2.32 -19.25
N LYS A 82 -12.98 0.99 -19.27
CA LYS A 82 -14.07 0.00 -19.11
C LYS A 82 -13.78 -0.96 -17.95
N GLY A 83 -13.01 -0.51 -16.96
CA GLY A 83 -12.68 -1.30 -15.78
C GLY A 83 -13.85 -1.41 -14.78
N HIS A 84 -13.73 -2.36 -13.87
CA HIS A 84 -14.60 -2.45 -12.71
C HIS A 84 -14.25 -1.35 -11.71
N TRP A 85 -15.26 -0.79 -11.05
CA TRP A 85 -15.01 0.14 -9.96
C TRP A 85 -14.53 -0.63 -8.73
N LYS A 86 -13.58 -0.03 -8.01
CA LYS A 86 -13.03 -0.57 -6.76
C LYS A 86 -13.18 0.47 -5.66
N VAL A 87 -13.29 0.01 -4.42
CA VAL A 87 -13.28 0.89 -3.25
C VAL A 87 -11.84 1.20 -2.86
N ALA A 88 -11.52 2.48 -2.70
CA ALA A 88 -10.29 2.95 -2.09
C ALA A 88 -10.55 3.20 -0.60
N HIS A 89 -9.78 2.53 0.25
CA HIS A 89 -9.84 2.72 1.69
C HIS A 89 -8.94 3.87 2.11
N TYR A 90 -9.38 4.66 3.07
CA TYR A 90 -8.66 5.84 3.51
C TYR A 90 -8.78 6.07 5.02
N THR A 91 -7.92 6.93 5.54
CA THR A 91 -8.11 7.67 6.79
C THR A 91 -8.23 9.15 6.47
N ASN A 92 -8.98 9.91 7.26
CA ASN A 92 -9.17 11.33 6.98
C ASN A 92 -9.01 12.19 8.24
N ALA A 93 -8.47 13.38 8.01
CA ALA A 93 -8.46 14.48 8.98
C ALA A 93 -9.14 15.67 8.30
N LYS A 94 -10.44 15.86 8.60
CA LYS A 94 -11.30 16.86 7.95
C LYS A 94 -11.34 16.69 6.42
N HIS A 95 -10.69 17.57 5.68
CA HIS A 95 -10.67 17.61 4.22
C HIS A 95 -9.53 16.83 3.59
N HIS A 96 -8.56 16.37 4.38
CA HIS A 96 -7.42 15.61 3.89
C HIS A 96 -7.68 14.11 4.04
N PHE A 97 -7.69 13.39 2.93
CA PHE A 97 -7.96 11.96 2.82
C PHE A 97 -6.69 11.24 2.39
N ARG A 98 -6.10 10.47 3.30
CA ARG A 98 -4.91 9.65 3.03
C ARG A 98 -5.35 8.23 2.71
N LEU A 99 -5.00 7.73 1.53
CA LEU A 99 -5.37 6.37 1.14
C LEU A 99 -4.54 5.37 1.94
N LYS A 100 -5.16 4.26 2.39
CA LYS A 100 -4.46 3.18 3.10
C LYS A 100 -3.42 2.51 2.19
N GLU A 101 -3.72 2.43 0.91
CA GLU A 101 -2.82 1.97 -0.14
C GLU A 101 -2.86 2.93 -1.34
N PRO A 102 -1.72 3.22 -2.00
CA PRO A 102 -1.73 4.01 -3.23
C PRO A 102 -2.53 3.31 -4.32
N ILE A 103 -3.30 4.10 -5.09
CA ILE A 103 -4.12 3.59 -6.20
C ILE A 103 -3.66 4.17 -7.53
N HIS A 104 -3.85 3.41 -8.61
CA HIS A 104 -3.73 3.92 -9.97
C HIS A 104 -5.12 4.22 -10.53
N ALA A 105 -5.47 5.49 -10.70
CA ALA A 105 -6.79 5.89 -11.16
C ALA A 105 -6.73 6.57 -12.53
N LEU A 106 -7.52 6.07 -13.48
CA LEU A 106 -7.92 6.83 -14.67
C LEU A 106 -9.21 7.61 -14.41
N ARG A 107 -10.05 7.11 -13.50
CA ARG A 107 -11.22 7.83 -12.97
C ARG A 107 -11.30 7.61 -11.48
N LEU A 108 -11.59 8.68 -10.76
CA LEU A 108 -11.88 8.68 -9.33
C LEU A 108 -13.28 9.24 -9.12
N LEU A 109 -14.04 8.67 -8.21
CA LEU A 109 -15.38 9.08 -7.88
C LEU A 109 -15.48 9.24 -6.38
N ILE A 110 -15.77 10.46 -5.96
CA ILE A 110 -16.05 10.84 -4.58
C ILE A 110 -17.56 10.77 -4.43
N SER A 111 -18.08 9.85 -3.63
CA SER A 111 -19.52 9.70 -3.40
C SER A 111 -19.91 9.81 -1.95
N SER A 112 -21.11 10.32 -1.68
CA SER A 112 -21.69 10.32 -0.35
C SER A 112 -23.21 10.23 -0.42
N ARG A 113 -23.82 9.73 0.65
CA ARG A 113 -25.28 9.73 0.84
C ARG A 113 -25.84 11.15 1.00
N ARG A 114 -25.01 12.10 1.42
CA ARG A 114 -25.39 13.51 1.58
C ARG A 114 -24.63 14.36 0.58
N GLU A 115 -25.25 15.44 0.11
CA GLU A 115 -24.57 16.39 -0.76
C GLU A 115 -23.42 17.08 -0.02
N LEU A 116 -22.21 16.97 -0.57
CA LEU A 116 -21.00 17.57 0.02
C LEU A 116 -20.69 18.96 -0.54
N SER A 117 -21.30 19.37 -1.65
CA SER A 117 -21.00 20.63 -2.35
C SER A 117 -19.48 20.85 -2.56
N VAL A 118 -18.85 19.87 -3.21
CA VAL A 118 -17.41 19.88 -3.51
C VAL A 118 -17.08 21.06 -4.43
N ILE A 119 -16.20 21.95 -3.97
CA ILE A 119 -15.67 23.09 -4.74
C ILE A 119 -14.45 22.62 -5.53
N ASP A 120 -13.57 21.89 -4.85
CA ASP A 120 -12.27 21.51 -5.37
C ASP A 120 -11.84 20.16 -4.79
N ALA A 121 -11.12 19.39 -5.59
CA ALA A 121 -10.61 18.08 -5.22
C ALA A 121 -9.21 17.92 -5.80
N GLN A 122 -8.20 18.05 -4.94
CA GLN A 122 -6.79 18.02 -5.33
C GLN A 122 -6.19 16.67 -4.99
N VAL A 123 -5.70 15.96 -6.00
CA VAL A 123 -5.01 14.69 -5.79
C VAL A 123 -3.55 14.93 -5.48
N GLN A 124 -3.05 14.26 -4.45
CA GLN A 124 -1.64 14.14 -4.19
C GLN A 124 -1.11 12.92 -4.97
N SER A 125 -0.13 13.18 -5.82
CA SER A 125 0.51 12.12 -6.61
C SER A 125 1.53 11.36 -5.77
N CYS A 126 1.60 10.05 -5.98
CA CYS A 126 2.61 9.21 -5.36
C CYS A 126 4.02 9.74 -5.66
N SER A 127 4.86 9.85 -4.63
CA SER A 127 6.28 10.23 -4.81
C SER A 127 7.07 9.20 -5.64
N TYR A 128 6.66 7.93 -5.56
CA TYR A 128 7.19 6.82 -6.36
C TYR A 128 6.01 6.00 -6.89
N PRO A 129 5.56 6.22 -8.14
CA PRO A 129 4.44 5.47 -8.68
C PRO A 129 4.86 4.00 -8.82
N PRO A 130 4.14 3.03 -8.22
CA PRO A 130 4.33 1.63 -8.56
C PRO A 130 4.10 1.44 -10.07
N ALA A 131 4.67 0.39 -10.65
CA ALA A 131 4.43 0.08 -12.06
C ALA A 131 2.90 0.07 -12.31
N PRO A 132 2.38 0.85 -13.28
CA PRO A 132 0.96 0.88 -13.54
C PRO A 132 0.50 -0.55 -13.91
N PRO A 133 -0.69 -0.98 -13.44
CA PRO A 133 -1.17 -2.31 -13.75
C PRO A 133 -1.21 -2.53 -15.28
N SER A 134 -0.57 -3.62 -15.74
CA SER A 134 -0.29 -3.89 -17.16
C SER A 134 -1.49 -4.40 -17.96
N GLU A 135 -2.68 -4.49 -17.38
CA GLU A 135 -3.86 -5.07 -18.03
C GLU A 135 -5.05 -4.10 -18.09
N CYS A 136 -5.07 -3.21 -19.09
CA CYS A 136 -6.33 -2.62 -19.59
C CYS A 136 -6.94 -3.40 -20.77
N HIS A 137 -6.46 -4.63 -21.01
CA HIS A 137 -6.87 -5.48 -22.13
C HIS A 137 -7.66 -6.70 -21.68
N ARG A 138 -8.82 -6.50 -21.06
CA ARG A 138 -9.91 -7.49 -21.17
C ARG A 138 -11.14 -6.76 -21.64
N ALA A 139 -11.48 -6.96 -22.91
CA ALA A 139 -12.83 -6.67 -23.37
C ALA A 139 -13.75 -7.50 -22.48
N ALA A 140 -14.54 -6.84 -21.64
CA ALA A 140 -15.63 -7.49 -20.94
C ALA A 140 -16.38 -8.34 -21.96
N ARG A 141 -16.43 -9.66 -21.75
CA ARG A 141 -17.21 -10.56 -22.61
C ARG A 141 -18.62 -9.98 -22.64
N ASN A 142 -19.05 -9.54 -23.82
CA ASN A 142 -20.40 -9.07 -24.06
C ASN A 142 -21.37 -10.21 -23.78
N HIS A 143 -21.86 -10.29 -22.56
CA HIS A 143 -23.11 -10.99 -22.28
C HIS A 143 -24.23 -10.04 -22.70
N ASN A 144 -24.81 -10.31 -23.87
CA ASN A 144 -25.99 -9.63 -24.39
C ASN A 144 -27.17 -9.88 -23.45
N HIS A 145 -27.34 -9.01 -22.45
CA HIS A 145 -28.61 -8.87 -21.75
C HIS A 145 -29.29 -7.58 -22.18
N ARG A 146 -30.25 -7.79 -23.09
CA ARG A 146 -31.45 -7.01 -23.41
C ARG A 146 -31.63 -5.70 -22.62
N HIS A 147 -31.61 -4.58 -23.34
CA HIS A 147 -31.94 -3.25 -22.85
C HIS A 147 -33.32 -3.19 -22.18
N GLY A 148 -33.32 -2.88 -20.89
CA GLY A 148 -34.30 -1.99 -20.27
C GLY A 148 -33.55 -0.73 -19.81
N LYS A 149 -34.08 0.46 -20.08
CA LYS A 149 -33.59 1.72 -19.50
C LYS A 149 -33.86 1.71 -17.99
N SER A 150 -33.04 0.98 -17.25
CA SER A 150 -32.95 1.06 -15.80
C SER A 150 -31.76 1.96 -15.49
N GLY A 151 -31.94 2.95 -14.61
CA GLY A 151 -30.86 3.85 -14.20
C GLY A 151 -29.59 3.06 -13.90
N SER A 152 -28.48 3.43 -14.53
CA SER A 152 -27.24 2.67 -14.45
C SER A 152 -26.72 2.68 -13.01
N ILE A 153 -26.90 1.57 -12.30
CA ILE A 153 -26.30 1.36 -10.99
C ILE A 153 -24.79 1.23 -11.17
N LEU A 154 -24.01 2.03 -10.44
CA LEU A 154 -22.57 1.84 -10.36
C LEU A 154 -22.30 0.75 -9.34
N ARG A 155 -21.55 -0.28 -9.75
CA ARG A 155 -21.13 -1.38 -8.88
C ARG A 155 -19.65 -1.30 -8.63
N ALA A 156 -19.24 -1.27 -7.36
CA ALA A 156 -17.86 -1.27 -6.93
C ALA A 156 -17.57 -2.48 -6.06
N VAL A 157 -16.45 -3.14 -6.35
CA VAL A 157 -15.93 -4.25 -5.56
C VAL A 157 -15.08 -3.69 -4.44
N ASP A 158 -15.29 -4.15 -3.21
CA ASP A 158 -14.38 -3.88 -2.10
C ASP A 158 -13.31 -4.98 -2.05
N PRO A 159 -12.04 -4.68 -2.37
CA PRO A 159 -10.98 -5.68 -2.39
C PRO A 159 -10.80 -6.44 -1.06
N TYR A 160 -11.13 -5.82 0.08
CA TYR A 160 -11.00 -6.45 1.39
C TYR A 160 -12.23 -7.27 1.80
N SER A 161 -13.40 -7.01 1.21
CA SER A 161 -14.62 -7.77 1.54
C SER A 161 -14.52 -9.26 1.20
N GLN A 162 -13.75 -9.62 0.18
CA GLN A 162 -13.50 -11.02 -0.16
C GLN A 162 -12.67 -11.74 0.90
N LEU A 163 -11.67 -11.05 1.47
CA LEU A 163 -10.84 -11.58 2.55
C LEU A 163 -11.66 -11.76 3.84
N GLU A 164 -12.53 -10.79 4.16
CA GLU A 164 -13.43 -10.90 5.32
C GLU A 164 -14.42 -12.06 5.16
N ALA A 165 -15.03 -12.22 3.98
CA ALA A 165 -15.96 -13.31 3.70
C ALA A 165 -15.30 -14.70 3.75
N GLU A 166 -14.06 -14.81 3.27
CA GLU A 166 -13.27 -16.05 3.36
C GLU A 166 -12.95 -16.40 4.83
N MET A 167 -12.54 -15.42 5.62
CA MET A 167 -12.27 -15.60 7.05
C MET A 167 -13.54 -15.98 7.83
N GLU A 168 -14.68 -15.34 7.57
CA GLU A 168 -15.96 -15.69 8.19
C GLU A 168 -16.38 -17.13 7.84
N ALA A 169 -16.19 -17.54 6.58
CA ALA A 169 -16.47 -18.91 6.14
C ALA A 169 -15.58 -19.93 6.85
N GLU A 170 -14.31 -19.62 7.11
CA GLU A 170 -13.40 -20.46 7.88
C GLU A 170 -13.81 -20.56 9.35
N ILE A 171 -14.21 -19.45 9.98
CA ILE A 171 -14.73 -19.44 11.35
C ILE A 171 -16.00 -20.30 11.45
N GLU A 172 -16.92 -20.18 10.49
CA GLU A 172 -18.13 -20.97 10.46
C GLU A 172 -17.82 -22.47 10.24
N ALA A 173 -16.87 -22.79 9.37
CA ALA A 173 -16.41 -24.16 9.14
C ALA A 173 -15.78 -24.76 10.41
N GLY A 174 -14.95 -23.98 11.12
CA GLY A 174 -14.36 -24.36 12.40
C GLY A 174 -15.42 -24.58 13.49
N ALA A 175 -16.39 -23.69 13.60
CA ALA A 175 -17.51 -23.83 14.55
C ALA A 175 -18.35 -25.09 14.25
N ARG A 176 -18.63 -25.39 12.97
CA ARG A 176 -19.33 -26.62 12.57
C ARG A 176 -18.51 -27.88 12.87
N ALA A 177 -17.19 -27.83 12.72
CA ALA A 177 -16.30 -28.95 13.06
C ALA A 177 -16.28 -29.23 14.58
N LEU A 178 -16.21 -28.18 15.41
CA LEU A 178 -16.33 -28.25 16.86
C LEU A 178 -17.69 -28.81 17.31
N ALA A 179 -18.78 -28.36 16.68
CA ALA A 179 -20.12 -28.86 16.96
C ALA A 179 -20.26 -30.36 16.63
N ARG A 180 -19.60 -30.85 15.57
CA ARG A 180 -19.56 -32.28 15.24
C ARG A 180 -18.73 -33.09 16.24
N ALA A 181 -17.62 -32.53 16.74
CA ALA A 181 -16.77 -33.18 17.73
C ALA A 181 -17.43 -33.34 19.13
N LEU A 182 -18.42 -32.51 19.45
CA LEU A 182 -19.19 -32.57 20.71
C LEU A 182 -20.40 -33.52 20.66
N THR A 183 -20.66 -34.17 19.53
CA THR A 183 -21.69 -35.22 19.47
C THR A 183 -21.12 -36.54 20.01
N PRO A 184 -21.71 -37.14 21.07
CA PRO A 184 -21.22 -38.40 21.61
C PRO A 184 -21.57 -39.53 20.63
N SER A 185 -20.60 -39.92 19.79
CA SER A 185 -20.70 -41.17 19.03
C SER A 185 -20.25 -42.34 19.90
N THR A 186 -21.16 -43.30 20.07
CA THR A 186 -20.96 -44.60 20.70
C THR A 186 -19.90 -45.42 19.91
N PRO A 187 -18.97 -46.17 20.55
CA PRO A 187 -18.02 -47.03 19.83
C PRO A 187 -18.43 -48.52 19.90
N PRO A 188 -17.74 -49.46 19.21
CA PRO A 188 -17.20 -49.37 17.84
C PRO A 188 -17.55 -50.62 17.00
N VAL A 189 -17.45 -50.53 15.67
CA VAL A 189 -17.18 -51.73 14.84
C VAL A 189 -15.86 -51.52 14.12
N THR A 190 -14.95 -52.43 14.43
CA THR A 190 -13.60 -52.57 13.91
C THR A 190 -13.60 -52.87 12.41
N THR A 191 -12.75 -52.18 11.66
CA THR A 191 -11.99 -52.83 10.59
C THR A 191 -10.64 -52.16 10.40
N ARG A 192 -9.60 -52.98 10.53
CA ARG A 192 -8.20 -52.65 10.32
C ARG A 192 -7.98 -52.16 8.89
N SER A 193 -7.28 -51.05 8.72
CA SER A 193 -6.39 -50.88 7.58
C SER A 193 -5.10 -50.20 7.99
N ARG A 194 -4.02 -50.75 7.44
CA ARG A 194 -2.62 -50.54 7.77
C ARG A 194 -2.14 -49.27 7.06
N ARG A 195 -1.76 -48.22 7.79
CA ARG A 195 -0.87 -47.18 7.26
C ARG A 195 -0.09 -46.52 8.41
N VAL A 196 1.22 -46.76 8.35
CA VAL A 196 2.35 -45.96 8.85
C VAL A 196 1.99 -44.87 9.86
N ARG A 197 2.43 -45.05 11.11
CA ARG A 197 2.62 -43.94 12.07
C ARG A 197 3.52 -42.89 11.41
N ARG A 198 2.94 -41.78 10.96
CA ARG A 198 3.62 -40.49 11.03
C ARG A 198 3.05 -39.79 12.25
N ASP A 199 3.96 -39.28 13.05
CA ASP A 199 3.67 -38.66 14.33
C ASP A 199 2.71 -37.47 14.17
N VAL A 200 1.85 -37.32 15.17
CA VAL A 200 0.80 -36.30 15.27
C VAL A 200 1.46 -34.99 15.71
N GLU A 201 2.15 -34.31 14.80
CA GLU A 201 2.65 -32.94 14.99
C GLU A 201 2.67 -32.18 13.65
N ASP A 202 1.53 -32.00 12.96
CA ASP A 202 1.49 -31.00 11.87
C ASP A 202 0.07 -30.70 11.36
N ILE A 203 -0.78 -29.98 12.11
CA ILE A 203 -2.06 -29.44 11.55
C ILE A 203 -2.40 -28.03 12.08
N THR A 204 -1.40 -27.20 12.44
CA THR A 204 -1.65 -25.78 12.77
C THR A 204 -0.66 -24.81 12.13
N LYS A 205 0.13 -25.23 11.14
CA LYS A 205 0.87 -24.26 10.33
C LYS A 205 -0.07 -23.73 9.26
N GLN A 206 -0.54 -22.49 9.45
CA GLN A 206 -0.80 -21.62 8.31
C GLN A 206 0.45 -21.72 7.43
N ASP A 207 0.30 -22.09 6.16
CA ASP A 207 1.39 -22.02 5.18
C ASP A 207 1.72 -20.54 4.96
N GLN A 208 2.46 -19.97 5.90
CA GLN A 208 3.16 -18.71 5.73
C GLN A 208 4.21 -18.99 4.65
N ASP A 209 4.13 -18.31 3.51
CA ASP A 209 5.13 -18.46 2.45
C ASP A 209 6.45 -17.87 2.96
N VAL A 210 7.29 -18.72 3.53
CA VAL A 210 8.61 -18.35 4.05
C VAL A 210 9.64 -18.57 2.96
N GLN A 211 10.07 -17.48 2.33
CA GLN A 211 11.22 -17.48 1.45
C GLN A 211 12.50 -17.30 2.27
N VAL A 212 13.47 -18.21 2.10
CA VAL A 212 14.80 -18.08 2.71
C VAL A 212 15.82 -17.81 1.61
N MET A 213 16.64 -16.78 1.80
CA MET A 213 17.71 -16.40 0.88
C MET A 213 19.07 -16.35 1.59
N HIS A 214 20.11 -16.75 0.86
CA HIS A 214 21.47 -16.88 1.37
C HIS A 214 22.49 -16.27 0.40
N GLY A 215 23.63 -15.86 0.94
CA GLY A 215 24.83 -15.52 0.17
C GLY A 215 24.74 -14.20 -0.58
N ASP A 216 25.62 -14.06 -1.57
CA ASP A 216 25.77 -12.84 -2.35
C ASP A 216 24.69 -12.73 -3.41
N GLN A 217 24.03 -11.57 -3.49
CA GLN A 217 22.95 -11.30 -4.46
C GLN A 217 23.15 -9.94 -5.12
N GLU A 218 22.85 -9.85 -6.42
CA GLU A 218 22.67 -8.56 -7.10
C GLU A 218 21.19 -8.34 -7.38
N ILE A 219 20.64 -7.28 -6.78
CA ILE A 219 19.22 -6.94 -6.84
C ILE A 219 19.06 -5.84 -7.90
N THR A 220 18.50 -6.22 -9.04
CA THR A 220 18.38 -5.36 -10.22
C THR A 220 17.04 -4.66 -10.36
N GLU A 221 16.04 -5.12 -9.62
CA GLU A 221 14.68 -4.60 -9.54
C GLU A 221 14.17 -4.68 -8.10
N ASP A 222 13.09 -3.97 -7.78
CA ASP A 222 12.59 -3.92 -6.40
C ASP A 222 12.25 -5.33 -5.90
N LYS A 223 12.90 -5.71 -4.79
CA LYS A 223 12.55 -6.94 -4.10
C LYS A 223 11.35 -6.63 -3.22
N VAL A 224 10.22 -7.29 -3.48
CA VAL A 224 9.00 -7.12 -2.70
C VAL A 224 8.77 -8.35 -1.82
N VAL A 225 8.46 -8.12 -0.54
CA VAL A 225 7.95 -9.13 0.38
C VAL A 225 6.43 -8.92 0.50
N PRO A 226 5.60 -9.76 -0.13
CA PRO A 226 4.15 -9.58 -0.14
C PRO A 226 3.51 -9.75 1.25
N VAL A 227 2.28 -9.24 1.40
CA VAL A 227 1.45 -9.47 2.60
C VAL A 227 1.29 -10.98 2.83
N GLY A 228 1.35 -11.41 4.09
CA GLY A 228 1.22 -12.82 4.49
C GLY A 228 2.46 -13.68 4.19
N SER A 229 3.47 -13.15 3.50
CA SER A 229 4.74 -13.81 3.24
C SER A 229 5.83 -13.36 4.21
N GLN A 230 6.86 -14.20 4.39
CA GLN A 230 8.05 -13.87 5.16
C GLN A 230 9.30 -14.05 4.32
N LEU A 231 10.20 -13.07 4.38
CA LEU A 231 11.55 -13.19 3.82
C LEU A 231 12.58 -13.30 4.94
N ASP A 232 13.28 -14.42 4.96
CA ASP A 232 14.44 -14.65 5.82
C ASP A 232 15.72 -14.47 5.01
N VAL A 233 16.61 -13.60 5.48
CA VAL A 233 17.97 -13.46 4.93
C VAL A 233 18.95 -14.02 5.95
N ALA A 234 19.72 -15.02 5.53
CA ALA A 234 20.65 -15.70 6.41
C ALA A 234 21.92 -14.87 6.69
N ALA A 235 22.56 -15.16 7.82
CA ALA A 235 23.84 -14.58 8.21
C ALA A 235 24.90 -14.62 7.10
N GLY A 236 25.73 -13.58 7.04
CA GLY A 236 26.82 -13.46 6.07
C GLY A 236 26.38 -13.15 4.64
N SER A 237 25.09 -12.95 4.39
CA SER A 237 24.59 -12.57 3.06
C SER A 237 25.01 -11.14 2.71
N LYS A 238 25.39 -10.94 1.44
CA LYS A 238 25.78 -9.62 0.93
C LYS A 238 24.97 -9.25 -0.31
N TRP A 239 24.07 -8.28 -0.18
CA TRP A 239 23.19 -7.89 -1.28
C TRP A 239 23.55 -6.52 -1.82
N LYS A 240 23.67 -6.47 -3.15
CA LYS A 240 24.03 -5.28 -3.90
C LYS A 240 22.83 -4.77 -4.68
N PHE A 241 22.42 -3.53 -4.44
CA PHE A 241 21.24 -2.97 -5.06
C PHE A 241 21.60 -2.00 -6.19
N ARG A 242 20.93 -2.09 -7.34
CA ARG A 242 21.08 -1.08 -8.40
C ARG A 242 20.55 0.29 -7.96
N LYS A 243 20.97 1.32 -8.69
CA LYS A 243 20.53 2.70 -8.44
C LYS A 243 19.00 2.78 -8.42
N GLY A 244 18.44 3.36 -7.36
CA GLY A 244 17.00 3.57 -7.19
C GLY A 244 16.19 2.31 -6.84
N VAL A 245 16.82 1.14 -6.74
CA VAL A 245 16.16 -0.13 -6.36
C VAL A 245 16.09 -0.26 -4.84
N GLY A 246 15.01 -0.83 -4.32
CA GLY A 246 14.81 -1.03 -2.88
C GLY A 246 14.32 -2.42 -2.50
N LEU A 247 14.21 -2.64 -1.19
CA LEU A 247 13.50 -3.75 -0.58
C LEU A 247 12.21 -3.22 0.04
N VAL A 248 11.06 -3.61 -0.50
CA VAL A 248 9.74 -3.15 -0.04
C VAL A 248 9.05 -4.29 0.72
N VAL A 249 8.69 -4.05 1.97
CA VAL A 249 8.17 -5.05 2.89
C VAL A 249 6.71 -4.75 3.23
N TYR A 250 5.81 -5.57 2.72
CA TYR A 250 4.40 -5.62 3.10
C TYR A 250 4.08 -6.79 4.04
N GLY A 251 4.88 -7.87 3.98
CA GLY A 251 4.81 -9.00 4.90
C GLY A 251 5.76 -8.83 6.09
N SER A 252 6.58 -9.87 6.33
CA SER A 252 7.59 -9.90 7.41
C SER A 252 9.01 -10.04 6.84
N LEU A 253 9.98 -9.32 7.39
CA LEU A 253 11.39 -9.41 7.02
C LEU A 253 12.24 -9.77 8.24
N ASN A 254 12.99 -10.87 8.16
CA ASN A 254 13.93 -11.26 9.20
C ASN A 254 15.35 -11.33 8.64
N LEU A 255 16.18 -10.35 9.00
CA LEU A 255 17.61 -10.33 8.69
C LEU A 255 18.36 -10.96 9.86
N LYS A 256 18.78 -12.21 9.68
CA LYS A 256 19.31 -13.08 10.74
C LYS A 256 20.84 -13.08 10.78
N GLY A 257 21.45 -11.91 10.80
CA GLY A 257 22.91 -11.75 10.93
C GLY A 257 23.42 -12.15 12.32
N ASN A 258 24.74 -12.29 12.44
CA ASN A 258 25.40 -12.46 13.74
C ASN A 258 26.74 -11.71 13.79
N THR A 259 27.37 -11.68 14.97
CA THR A 259 28.61 -10.91 15.21
C THR A 259 29.77 -11.30 14.29
N ASN A 260 29.84 -12.58 13.88
CA ASN A 260 30.91 -13.07 13.00
C ASN A 260 30.54 -12.94 11.51
N GLN A 261 29.25 -12.91 11.21
CA GLN A 261 28.70 -12.93 9.86
C GLN A 261 27.53 -11.94 9.76
N PRO A 262 27.82 -10.62 9.78
CA PRO A 262 26.79 -9.61 9.59
C PRO A 262 26.22 -9.70 8.17
N ILE A 263 24.97 -9.27 8.01
CA ILE A 263 24.35 -9.09 6.68
C ILE A 263 24.75 -7.71 6.16
N ILE A 264 25.14 -7.63 4.88
CA ILE A 264 25.62 -6.38 4.27
C ILE A 264 24.72 -5.99 3.11
N PHE A 265 24.09 -4.83 3.19
CA PHE A 265 23.35 -4.20 2.08
C PHE A 265 24.09 -2.94 1.61
N GLU A 266 24.41 -2.90 0.32
CA GLU A 266 25.21 -1.83 -0.30
C GLU A 266 24.78 -1.55 -1.75
N PRO A 267 25.11 -0.39 -2.34
CA PRO A 267 24.87 -0.16 -3.75
C PRO A 267 25.78 -1.04 -4.63
N SER A 268 25.24 -1.55 -5.74
CA SER A 268 26.00 -2.33 -6.75
C SER A 268 27.08 -1.47 -7.43
N THR A 269 26.81 -0.18 -7.60
CA THR A 269 27.75 0.80 -8.16
C THR A 269 28.20 1.78 -7.09
N LYS A 270 29.51 1.99 -6.97
CA LYS A 270 30.08 2.99 -6.05
C LYS A 270 29.49 4.37 -6.31
N ASN A 271 29.15 5.09 -5.24
CA ASN A 271 28.52 6.41 -5.26
C ASN A 271 27.11 6.48 -5.88
N ALA A 272 26.50 5.34 -6.25
CA ALA A 272 25.09 5.31 -6.58
C ALA A 272 24.27 5.18 -5.29
N ARG A 273 23.04 5.71 -5.32
CA ARG A 273 22.06 5.56 -4.24
C ARG A 273 21.05 4.49 -4.60
N TRP A 274 20.89 3.51 -3.72
CA TRP A 274 19.74 2.60 -3.74
C TRP A 274 18.70 3.10 -2.75
N ARG A 275 17.46 2.62 -2.83
CA ARG A 275 16.35 3.26 -2.10
C ARG A 275 16.43 3.02 -0.59
N GLY A 276 16.87 1.82 -0.20
CA GLY A 276 16.83 1.36 1.19
C GLY A 276 15.82 0.25 1.43
N ILE A 277 15.59 -0.03 2.72
CA ILE A 277 14.53 -0.94 3.17
C ILE A 277 13.31 -0.10 3.56
N GLU A 278 12.16 -0.40 2.98
CA GLU A 278 10.92 0.32 3.21
C GLU A 278 9.82 -0.63 3.72
N PHE A 279 9.37 -0.39 4.94
CA PHE A 279 8.28 -1.10 5.60
C PHE A 279 6.96 -0.36 5.36
N ARG A 280 5.98 -1.06 4.77
CA ARG A 280 4.65 -0.53 4.41
C ARG A 280 3.57 -1.51 4.83
N ASN A 281 2.77 -1.13 5.83
CA ASN A 281 1.76 -1.99 6.42
C ASN A 281 2.32 -3.38 6.77
N SER A 282 3.57 -3.41 7.22
CA SER A 282 4.32 -4.63 7.46
C SER A 282 3.89 -5.30 8.76
N SER A 283 4.04 -6.62 8.78
CA SER A 283 3.95 -7.43 9.99
C SER A 283 5.26 -7.40 10.77
N GLU A 284 5.31 -8.08 11.92
CA GLU A 284 6.50 -8.16 12.77
C GLU A 284 7.75 -8.56 11.96
N SER A 285 8.82 -7.80 12.15
CA SER A 285 10.06 -7.92 11.38
C SER A 285 11.24 -7.66 12.30
N SER A 286 12.41 -8.21 11.95
CA SER A 286 13.62 -8.10 12.77
C SER A 286 14.87 -7.90 11.93
N LEU A 287 15.74 -6.99 12.37
CA LEU A 287 17.05 -6.73 11.79
C LEU A 287 18.12 -6.97 12.84
N THR A 288 18.91 -8.03 12.67
CA THR A 288 19.96 -8.40 13.63
C THR A 288 21.33 -8.46 12.94
N HIS A 289 22.32 -7.74 13.47
CA HIS A 289 23.68 -7.65 12.92
C HIS A 289 23.71 -7.32 11.42
N VAL A 290 23.20 -6.14 11.07
CA VAL A 290 23.04 -5.69 9.68
C VAL A 290 23.82 -4.40 9.46
N ASN A 291 24.55 -4.31 8.35
CA ASN A 291 25.19 -3.08 7.89
C ASN A 291 24.52 -2.59 6.61
N ILE A 292 24.02 -1.35 6.62
CA ILE A 292 23.26 -0.74 5.53
C ILE A 292 23.98 0.54 5.11
N THR A 293 24.45 0.57 3.87
CA THR A 293 25.26 1.68 3.35
C THR A 293 24.79 2.17 1.99
N GLY A 294 25.04 3.44 1.68
CA GLY A 294 24.80 3.98 0.34
C GLY A 294 23.31 4.07 -0.08
N ALA A 295 22.37 4.01 0.86
CA ALA A 295 20.94 4.15 0.60
C ALA A 295 20.49 5.64 0.59
N ASP A 296 19.32 5.90 0.02
CA ASP A 296 18.59 7.16 0.20
C ASP A 296 17.99 7.21 1.63
N VAL A 297 17.27 6.17 2.06
CA VAL A 297 16.86 6.03 3.47
C VAL A 297 17.18 4.62 3.91
N ALA A 298 18.15 4.43 4.81
CA ALA A 298 18.64 3.10 5.15
C ALA A 298 17.53 2.15 5.62
N VAL A 299 16.70 2.63 6.56
CA VAL A 299 15.46 1.96 6.98
C VAL A 299 14.36 2.99 7.10
N SER A 300 13.24 2.76 6.42
CA SER A 300 12.06 3.60 6.50
C SER A 300 10.83 2.80 6.90
N VAL A 301 10.09 3.31 7.88
CA VAL A 301 8.80 2.75 8.32
C VAL A 301 7.72 3.76 7.96
N LYS A 302 6.84 3.36 7.04
CA LYS A 302 5.78 4.21 6.47
C LYS A 302 4.39 3.85 6.99
N SER A 303 4.19 2.63 7.48
CA SER A 303 2.98 2.14 8.15
C SER A 303 3.19 0.70 8.65
N GLY A 304 2.32 0.19 9.52
CA GLY A 304 2.38 -1.16 10.06
C GLY A 304 3.22 -1.28 11.33
N THR A 305 3.69 -2.49 11.62
CA THR A 305 4.59 -2.76 12.74
C THR A 305 6.02 -2.39 12.37
N SER A 306 6.66 -1.56 13.19
CA SER A 306 8.07 -1.19 13.00
C SER A 306 8.98 -2.35 13.40
N PRO A 307 10.07 -2.61 12.66
CA PRO A 307 10.91 -3.75 12.95
C PRO A 307 11.77 -3.53 14.20
N ASP A 308 12.05 -4.61 14.91
CA ASP A 308 13.06 -4.61 15.95
C ASP A 308 14.46 -4.58 15.34
N MET A 309 15.34 -3.75 15.90
CA MET A 309 16.71 -3.58 15.41
C MET A 309 17.70 -3.87 16.54
N ASP A 310 18.53 -4.90 16.35
CA ASP A 310 19.62 -5.27 17.28
C ASP A 310 20.97 -5.32 16.53
N HIS A 311 21.93 -4.48 16.91
CA HIS A 311 23.23 -4.35 16.25
C HIS A 311 23.13 -3.97 14.75
N VAL A 312 22.35 -2.93 14.46
CA VAL A 312 22.21 -2.38 13.10
C VAL A 312 23.11 -1.17 12.92
N VAL A 313 23.88 -1.14 11.84
CA VAL A 313 24.72 -0.01 11.43
C VAL A 313 24.14 0.62 10.17
N VAL A 314 23.81 1.91 10.23
CA VAL A 314 23.40 2.71 9.07
C VAL A 314 24.46 3.77 8.79
N ASP A 315 25.34 3.48 7.82
CA ASP A 315 26.55 4.26 7.53
C ASP A 315 26.54 4.85 6.10
N GLY A 316 26.75 6.16 5.99
CA GLY A 316 26.95 6.81 4.69
C GLY A 316 25.70 6.87 3.81
N ASN A 317 24.49 6.89 4.40
CA ASN A 317 23.20 7.00 3.71
C ASN A 317 22.76 8.47 3.58
N VAL A 318 21.73 8.80 2.79
CA VAL A 318 21.19 10.18 2.83
C VAL A 318 20.47 10.40 4.16
N TYR A 319 19.56 9.49 4.52
CA TYR A 319 18.96 9.37 5.85
C TYR A 319 19.24 7.99 6.43
N GLY A 320 19.43 7.89 7.75
CA GLY A 320 19.61 6.59 8.42
C GLY A 320 18.28 5.88 8.64
N VAL A 321 17.74 5.94 9.86
CA VAL A 321 16.44 5.35 10.21
C VAL A 321 15.37 6.43 10.26
N GLN A 322 14.29 6.26 9.49
CA GLN A 322 13.12 7.15 9.53
C GLN A 322 11.86 6.37 9.85
N ILE A 323 11.24 6.67 10.99
CA ILE A 323 9.96 6.10 11.40
C ILE A 323 8.92 7.20 11.24
N SER A 324 8.17 7.12 10.14
CA SER A 324 7.19 8.15 9.75
C SER A 324 5.81 7.87 10.33
N ASP A 325 5.35 6.63 10.27
CA ASP A 325 4.05 6.20 10.77
C ASP A 325 4.09 4.70 11.11
N MET A 326 3.45 4.33 12.22
CA MET A 326 3.49 2.99 12.82
C MET A 326 2.17 2.73 13.57
N ASP A 327 1.75 1.47 13.63
CA ASP A 327 0.53 1.04 14.33
C ASP A 327 0.55 1.50 15.80
N SER A 328 -0.61 1.87 16.36
CA SER A 328 -0.69 2.41 17.75
C SER A 328 -0.19 1.44 18.81
N SER A 329 -0.30 0.14 18.55
CA SER A 329 0.15 -0.94 19.44
C SER A 329 1.59 -1.36 19.19
N SER A 330 2.22 -0.90 18.12
CA SER A 330 3.58 -1.30 17.76
C SER A 330 4.58 -0.47 18.56
N THR A 331 5.64 -1.13 19.02
CA THR A 331 6.78 -0.52 19.68
C THR A 331 8.03 -0.85 18.88
N THR A 332 8.94 0.10 18.73
CA THR A 332 10.23 -0.17 18.08
C THR A 332 11.30 -0.38 19.13
N HIS A 333 11.95 -1.54 19.16
CA HIS A 333 13.13 -1.75 19.98
C HIS A 333 14.42 -1.47 19.17
N LEU A 334 15.12 -0.39 19.51
CA LEU A 334 16.42 -0.05 18.95
C LEU A 334 17.53 -0.38 19.96
N LYS A 335 18.25 -1.48 19.74
CA LYS A 335 19.34 -1.96 20.58
C LYS A 335 20.64 -1.98 19.80
N SER A 336 21.69 -1.35 20.33
CA SER A 336 22.99 -1.27 19.65
C SER A 336 22.91 -0.74 18.20
N VAL A 337 21.99 0.21 17.93
CA VAL A 337 21.85 0.83 16.61
C VAL A 337 22.83 1.99 16.50
N VAL A 338 23.65 1.98 15.44
CA VAL A 338 24.64 3.01 15.15
C VAL A 338 24.29 3.69 13.84
N SER A 339 24.08 5.01 13.88
CA SER A 339 23.90 5.85 12.71
C SER A 339 25.09 6.78 12.57
N VAL A 340 25.82 6.69 11.47
CA VAL A 340 27.07 7.44 11.26
C VAL A 340 27.24 7.87 9.80
N ASN A 341 27.91 9.00 9.56
CA ASN A 341 28.22 9.54 8.23
C ASN A 341 27.01 9.73 7.28
N ASN A 342 25.77 9.77 7.80
CA ASN A 342 24.60 10.03 6.98
C ASN A 342 24.56 11.50 6.56
N GLU A 343 24.13 11.81 5.33
CA GLU A 343 24.17 13.17 4.77
C GLU A 343 23.22 14.14 5.49
N LYS A 344 22.09 13.61 5.97
CA LYS A 344 21.03 14.35 6.67
C LYS A 344 20.77 13.73 8.04
N THR A 345 19.52 13.38 8.34
CA THR A 345 19.13 12.88 9.66
C THR A 345 19.57 11.44 9.86
N GLY A 346 20.19 11.17 11.00
CA GLY A 346 20.65 9.82 11.36
C GLY A 346 19.51 8.91 11.83
N ILE A 347 18.77 9.33 12.85
CA ILE A 347 17.57 8.64 13.31
C ILE A 347 16.49 9.69 13.51
N GLU A 348 15.33 9.48 12.91
CA GLU A 348 14.19 10.38 12.95
C GLU A 348 12.91 9.59 13.28
N TYR A 349 12.17 10.06 14.27
CA TYR A 349 10.83 9.59 14.60
C TYR A 349 9.88 10.76 14.41
N LEU A 350 9.06 10.71 13.37
CA LEU A 350 8.17 11.82 13.00
C LEU A 350 6.83 11.79 13.76
N GLY A 351 6.58 10.73 14.54
CA GLY A 351 5.38 10.60 15.38
C GLY A 351 4.07 10.53 14.59
N LYS A 352 2.98 10.17 15.28
CA LYS A 352 1.64 10.31 14.73
C LYS A 352 1.29 11.80 14.72
N VAL A 353 1.07 12.38 13.54
CA VAL A 353 0.40 13.68 13.43
C VAL A 353 -1.10 13.47 13.51
#